data_AF-A0A965TXB7-F1
#
_entry.id   AF-A0A965TXB7-F1
#
_cell.length_a   1.000
_cell.length_b   1.000
_cell.length_c   1.000
_cell.angle_alpha   90.00
_cell.angle_beta   90.00
_cell.angle_gamma   90.00
#
_symmetry.space_group_name_H-M   'P 1'
#
loop_
_entity.id
_entity.type
_entity.pdbx_description
1 polymer ?
#
loop_
_entity_poly.entity_id
_entity_poly.type
_entity_poly.pdbx_seq_one_letter_code
_entity_poly.pdbx_strand_id
1 'polypeptide(L)'
;MRWEVSIVGADTVKYIEETVFKGLCMDKFKADFIVDNIDFSHLVVGDIIPINSRSLVIDQVGKGCYEGCVLHDKNLYCPLRNGCAFGHWLQKK
;
A
#
# COMPACT_ATOMS: atom_id res chain seq x y z
N MET A 1 0.02 -9.14 13.50
CA MET A 1 0.55 -9.57 12.19
C MET A 1 1.68 -8.63 11.82
N ARG A 2 2.85 -9.15 11.43
CA ARG A 2 3.98 -8.33 10.99
C ARG A 2 4.27 -8.73 9.55
N TRP A 3 3.87 -7.87 8.62
CA TRP A 3 4.21 -8.01 7.20
C TRP A 3 5.72 -7.82 7.04
N GLU A 4 6.31 -8.47 6.04
CA GLU A 4 7.74 -8.34 5.75
C GLU A 4 8.03 -7.23 4.74
N VAL A 5 7.08 -6.99 3.84
CA VAL A 5 7.23 -6.09 2.70
C VAL A 5 5.96 -5.28 2.51
N SER A 6 6.15 -4.02 2.11
CA SER A 6 5.12 -3.11 1.67
C SER A 6 5.40 -2.63 0.24
N ILE A 7 4.35 -2.58 -0.58
CA ILE A 7 4.40 -2.04 -1.94
C ILE A 7 3.39 -0.91 -2.10
N VAL A 8 3.69 0.06 -2.97
CA VAL A 8 2.83 1.20 -3.25
C VAL A 8 2.86 1.56 -4.73
N GLY A 9 1.73 1.96 -5.29
CA GLY A 9 1.67 2.45 -6.66
C GLY A 9 2.42 3.78 -6.82
N ALA A 10 3.14 3.95 -7.93
CA ALA A 10 3.83 5.22 -8.20
C ALA A 10 2.86 6.39 -8.36
N ASP A 11 1.69 6.14 -8.94
CA ASP A 11 0.55 7.05 -9.00
C ASP A 11 0.05 7.47 -7.60
N THR A 12 0.04 6.54 -6.66
CA THR A 12 -0.31 6.77 -5.25
C THR A 12 0.73 7.65 -4.56
N VAL A 13 2.03 7.41 -4.80
CA VAL A 13 3.12 8.26 -4.30
C VAL A 13 3.00 9.68 -4.86
N LYS A 14 2.85 9.80 -6.18
CA LYS A 14 2.69 11.09 -6.85
C LYS A 14 1.50 11.87 -6.30
N TYR A 15 0.36 11.22 -6.09
CA TYR A 15 -0.81 11.86 -5.49
C TYR A 15 -0.51 12.41 -4.08
N ILE A 16 0.22 11.65 -3.25
CA ILE A 16 0.59 12.08 -1.89
C ILE A 16 1.53 13.30 -1.91
N GLU A 17 2.42 13.38 -2.90
CA GLU A 17 3.34 14.49 -3.08
C GLU A 17 2.63 15.77 -3.55
N GLU A 18 1.65 15.62 -4.45
CA GLU A 18 0.94 16.75 -5.07
C GLU A 18 -0.26 17.25 -4.25
N THR A 19 -0.82 16.42 -3.35
CA THR A 19 -1.99 16.81 -2.56
C THR A 19 -1.63 17.77 -1.43
N VAL A 20 -2.41 18.85 -1.32
CA VAL A 20 -2.30 19.84 -0.22
C VAL A 20 -2.93 19.29 1.07
N PHE A 21 -3.93 18.42 0.96
CA PHE A 21 -4.68 17.91 2.11
C PHE A 21 -4.26 16.48 2.44
N LYS A 22 -3.41 16.35 3.47
CA LYS A 22 -2.78 15.09 3.83
C LYS A 22 -3.41 14.41 5.04
N GLY A 23 -3.46 13.07 4.98
CA GLY A 23 -3.80 12.24 6.13
C GLY A 23 -2.58 11.97 7.00
N LEU A 24 -2.81 11.59 8.26
CA LEU A 24 -1.74 11.43 9.28
C LEU A 24 -0.58 10.52 8.86
N CYS A 25 -0.85 9.50 8.05
CA CYS A 25 0.15 8.53 7.65
C CYS A 25 0.91 8.92 6.37
N MET A 26 0.40 9.87 5.57
CA MET A 26 0.93 10.13 4.23
C MET A 26 2.38 10.62 4.25
N ASP A 27 2.73 11.53 5.17
CA ASP A 27 4.10 12.06 5.26
C ASP A 27 5.11 11.07 5.85
N LYS A 28 4.61 10.01 6.51
CA LYS A 28 5.44 9.02 7.22
C LYS A 28 5.49 7.67 6.51
N PHE A 29 4.63 7.45 5.53
CA PHE A 29 4.54 6.19 4.83
C PHE A 29 5.75 6.03 3.90
N LYS A 30 6.53 4.97 4.15
CA LYS A 30 7.67 4.59 3.32
C LYS A 30 7.49 3.13 2.94
N ALA A 31 7.13 2.90 1.68
CA ALA A 31 7.04 1.55 1.15
C ALA A 31 8.44 0.99 0.86
N ASP A 32 8.56 -0.33 0.87
CA ASP A 32 9.80 -1.00 0.47
C ASP A 32 9.97 -0.96 -1.06
N PHE A 33 8.87 -1.04 -1.80
CA PHE A 33 8.87 -0.94 -3.26
C PHE A 33 7.80 0.02 -3.77
N ILE A 34 8.17 0.80 -4.79
CA ILE A 34 7.25 1.56 -5.64
C ILE A 34 7.05 0.77 -6.93
N VAL A 35 5.80 0.60 -7.37
CA VAL A 35 5.44 -0.19 -8.55
C VAL A 35 4.58 0.62 -9.51
N ASP A 36 4.83 0.49 -10.82
CA ASP A 36 4.13 1.26 -11.85
C ASP A 36 2.97 0.50 -12.53
N ASN A 37 3.06 -0.84 -12.60
CA ASN A 37 2.17 -1.68 -13.43
C ASN A 37 1.31 -2.65 -12.61
N ILE A 38 0.88 -2.24 -11.43
CA ILE A 38 0.00 -3.04 -10.57
C ILE A 38 -1.31 -2.28 -10.36
N ASP A 39 -2.40 -2.90 -10.80
CA ASP A 39 -3.74 -2.43 -10.50
C ASP A 39 -4.18 -2.95 -9.13
N PHE A 40 -4.02 -2.10 -8.12
CA PHE A 40 -4.38 -2.43 -6.75
C PHE A 40 -5.88 -2.66 -6.54
N SER A 41 -6.75 -2.20 -7.46
CA SER A 41 -8.20 -2.39 -7.34
C SER A 41 -8.63 -3.84 -7.57
N HIS A 42 -7.81 -4.62 -8.28
CA HIS A 42 -8.02 -6.04 -8.54
C HIS A 42 -7.17 -6.96 -7.66
N LEU A 43 -6.26 -6.39 -6.86
CA LEU A 43 -5.40 -7.16 -5.98
C LEU A 43 -6.21 -7.71 -4.80
N VAL A 44 -6.01 -8.97 -4.47
CA VAL A 44 -6.65 -9.64 -3.33
C VAL A 44 -5.62 -10.35 -2.44
N VAL A 45 -6.01 -10.63 -1.20
CA VAL A 45 -5.19 -11.41 -0.27
C VAL A 45 -4.98 -12.82 -0.83
N GLY A 46 -3.74 -13.29 -0.80
CA GLY A 46 -3.30 -14.55 -1.39
C GLY A 46 -2.71 -14.41 -2.80
N ASP A 47 -2.87 -13.26 -3.46
CA ASP A 47 -2.23 -13.01 -4.75
C ASP A 47 -0.70 -13.08 -4.63
N ILE A 48 -0.07 -13.56 -5.71
CA ILE A 48 1.37 -13.72 -5.79
C ILE A 48 1.92 -12.76 -6.84
N ILE A 49 2.68 -11.77 -6.39
CA ILE A 49 3.30 -10.76 -7.24
C ILE A 49 4.77 -11.11 -7.45
N PRO A 50 5.23 -11.32 -8.70
CA PRO A 50 6.65 -11.48 -8.97
C PRO A 50 7.38 -10.14 -8.82
N ILE A 51 8.40 -10.11 -7.96
CA ILE A 51 9.29 -8.96 -7.79
C ILE A 51 10.72 -9.45 -7.99
N ASN A 52 11.31 -9.11 -9.13
CA ASN A 52 12.63 -9.60 -9.56
C ASN A 52 12.70 -11.14 -9.52
N SER A 53 13.57 -11.70 -8.67
CA SER A 53 13.81 -13.15 -8.53
C SER A 53 13.00 -13.81 -7.39
N ARG A 54 12.10 -13.06 -6.75
CA ARG A 54 11.28 -13.51 -5.62
C ARG A 54 9.80 -13.31 -5.93
N SER A 55 8.97 -14.02 -5.17
CA SER A 55 7.51 -13.91 -5.24
C SER A 55 7.01 -13.37 -3.91
N LEU A 56 6.23 -12.30 -3.95
CA LEU A 56 5.59 -11.69 -2.80
C LEU A 56 4.15 -12.21 -2.72
N VAL A 57 3.77 -12.79 -1.58
CA VAL A 57 2.38 -13.17 -1.29
C VAL A 57 1.71 -12.01 -0.58
N ILE A 58 0.54 -11.59 -1.06
CA ILE A 58 -0.20 -10.46 -0.48
C ILE A 58 -1.01 -10.92 0.73
N ASP A 59 -0.76 -10.29 1.88
CA ASP A 59 -1.47 -10.56 3.14
C ASP A 59 -2.53 -9.51 3.43
N GLN A 60 -2.36 -8.29 2.89
CA GLN A 60 -3.27 -7.18 3.12
C GLN A 60 -3.24 -6.21 1.95
N VAL A 61 -4.42 -5.83 1.47
CA VAL A 61 -4.59 -4.77 0.47
C VAL A 61 -5.06 -3.52 1.19
N GLY A 62 -4.41 -2.40 0.90
CA GLY A 62 -4.69 -1.13 1.52
C GLY A 62 -4.16 -0.99 2.95
N LYS A 63 -3.98 0.26 3.37
CA LYS A 63 -3.61 0.60 4.74
C LYS A 63 -4.84 0.93 5.58
N GLY A 64 -4.98 0.25 6.71
CA GLY A 64 -5.93 0.63 7.76
C GLY A 64 -5.68 2.06 8.28
N CYS A 65 -6.76 2.78 8.59
CA CYS A 65 -6.69 4.14 9.15
C CYS A 65 -6.53 4.12 10.67
N TYR A 66 -5.78 5.10 11.18
CA TYR A 66 -5.66 5.34 12.61
C TYR A 66 -6.77 6.29 13.07
N GLU A 67 -7.19 6.14 14.33
CA GLU A 67 -8.09 7.06 15.00
C GLU A 67 -7.50 8.49 15.04
N GLY A 68 -8.35 9.50 14.83
CA GLY A 68 -7.94 10.91 14.74
C GLY A 68 -7.36 11.33 13.39
N CYS A 69 -7.43 10.47 12.36
CA CYS A 69 -7.03 10.85 11.02
C CYS A 69 -8.11 11.72 10.37
N VAL A 70 -7.78 12.98 10.06
CA VAL A 70 -8.73 13.93 9.47
C VAL A 70 -9.41 13.42 8.19
N LEU A 71 -8.70 12.66 7.35
CA LEU A 71 -9.29 12.06 6.16
C LEU A 71 -10.27 10.94 6.50
N HIS A 72 -10.00 10.18 7.57
CA HIS A 72 -10.92 9.15 8.03
C HIS A 72 -12.16 9.76 8.67
N ASP A 73 -11.96 10.70 9.60
CA ASP A 73 -13.04 11.33 10.37
C ASP A 73 -14.01 12.10 9.48
N LYS A 74 -13.50 12.74 8.42
CA LYS A 74 -14.31 13.46 7.42
C LYS A 74 -14.78 12.59 6.25
N ASN A 75 -14.52 11.29 6.28
CA ASN A 75 -14.83 10.34 5.21
C ASN A 75 -14.31 10.80 3.82
N LEU A 76 -13.10 11.34 3.79
CA LEU A 76 -12.41 11.78 2.57
C LEU A 76 -11.55 10.67 1.98
N TYR A 77 -11.23 10.82 0.69
CA TYR A 77 -10.37 9.89 -0.03
C TYR A 77 -8.96 9.84 0.59
N CYS A 78 -8.40 8.64 0.70
CA CYS A 78 -7.02 8.40 1.10
C CYS A 78 -6.38 7.41 0.12
N PRO A 79 -5.39 7.83 -0.69
CA PRO A 79 -4.70 6.96 -1.66
C PRO A 79 -4.10 5.71 -1.01
N LEU A 80 -3.62 5.77 0.24
CA LEU A 80 -3.07 4.59 0.92
C LEU A 80 -4.12 3.53 1.29
N ARG A 81 -5.43 3.80 1.21
CA ARG A 81 -6.44 2.75 1.43
C ARG A 81 -6.54 1.78 0.26
N ASN A 82 -6.21 2.23 -0.95
CA ASN A 82 -6.44 1.45 -2.16
C ASN A 82 -5.20 1.35 -3.06
N GLY A 83 -4.11 2.07 -2.75
CA GLY A 83 -2.93 2.18 -3.59
C GLY A 83 -1.66 1.56 -2.99
N CYS A 84 -1.80 0.77 -1.93
CA CYS A 84 -0.68 0.03 -1.33
C CYS A 84 -1.12 -1.36 -0.90
N ALA A 85 -0.14 -2.25 -0.71
CA ALA A 85 -0.38 -3.59 -0.18
C ALA A 85 0.80 -4.05 0.67
N PHE A 86 0.56 -5.07 1.48
CA PHE A 86 1.54 -5.65 2.40
C PHE A 86 1.57 -7.16 2.25
N GLY A 87 2.73 -7.76 2.42
CA GLY A 87 2.92 -9.17 2.18
C GLY A 87 4.19 -9.77 2.81
N HIS A 88 4.42 -11.03 2.48
CA HIS A 88 5.61 -11.80 2.86
C HIS A 88 6.21 -12.52 1.65
N TRP A 89 7.50 -12.82 1.72
CA TRP A 89 8.14 -13.54 0.63
C TRP A 89 7.74 -15.02 0.62
N LEU A 90 7.35 -15.52 -0.55
CA LEU A 90 7.08 -16.95 -0.73
C LEU A 90 8.36 -17.74 -0.45
N GLN A 91 8.28 -18.66 0.52
CA GLN A 91 9.39 -19.56 0.83
C GLN A 91 9.48 -20.65 -0.23
N LYS A 92 10.67 -20.84 -0.80
CA LYS A 92 10.95 -22.02 -1.63
C LYS A 92 11.14 -23.21 -0.69
N LYS A 93 10.32 -24.25 -0.89
CA LYS A 93 10.51 -25.56 -0.27
C LYS A 93 11.80 -26.21 -0.78
#